data_AF-A0A3C0ULU6-F1
#
_entry.id   AF-A0A3C0ULU6-F1
#
_cell.length_a   1.000
_cell.length_b   1.000
_cell.length_c   1.000
_cell.angle_alpha   90.00
_cell.angle_beta   90.00
_cell.angle_gamma   90.00
#
_symmetry.space_group_name_H-M   'P 1'
#
loop_
_entity.id
_entity.type
_entity.pdbx_description
1 polymer ?
#
loop_
_entity_poly.entity_id
_entity_poly.type
_entity_poly.pdbx_seq_one_letter_code
_entity_poly.pdbx_strand_id
1 'polypeptide(L)'
;GVDVTEELPKLPVARVLWKPQPDMATGCAAWILAGGAHHTVFSQNLTTEYIEDLADMFGVELVVINKDTQLRNLKNELRWNEVAFK
;
A
#
# COMPACT_ATOMS: atom_id res chain seq x y z
N GLY A 1 -1.04 -10.32 -9.50
CA GLY A 1 -0.94 -11.18 -8.29
C GLY A 1 0.23 -12.14 -8.45
N VAL A 2 0.33 -13.14 -7.58
CA VAL A 2 1.23 -14.30 -7.77
C VAL A 2 0.41 -15.56 -7.93
N ASP A 3 0.94 -16.53 -8.67
CA ASP A 3 0.26 -17.80 -8.94
C ASP A 3 0.13 -18.65 -7.68
N VAL A 4 -0.95 -19.41 -7.60
CA VAL A 4 -1.21 -20.40 -6.55
C VAL A 4 -0.50 -21.70 -6.95
N THR A 5 0.50 -22.12 -6.18
CA THR A 5 1.27 -23.35 -6.48
C THR A 5 0.69 -24.62 -5.87
N GLU A 6 -0.24 -24.50 -4.92
CA GLU A 6 -0.85 -25.62 -4.18
C GLU A 6 -2.36 -25.41 -4.06
N GLU A 7 -3.14 -26.49 -4.16
CA GLU A 7 -4.59 -26.40 -4.03
C GLU A 7 -5.02 -25.98 -2.62
N LEU A 8 -6.07 -25.16 -2.51
CA LEU A 8 -6.74 -24.87 -1.24
C LEU A 8 -8.17 -25.43 -1.29
N PRO A 9 -8.34 -26.77 -1.22
CA PRO A 9 -9.61 -27.46 -1.52
C PRO A 9 -10.74 -27.13 -0.53
N LYS A 10 -10.40 -26.57 0.64
CA LYS A 10 -11.36 -26.21 1.69
C LYS A 10 -11.67 -24.72 1.75
N LEU A 11 -11.07 -23.87 0.91
CA LEU A 11 -11.30 -22.43 0.96
C LEU A 11 -12.58 -22.07 0.18
N PRO A 12 -13.68 -21.68 0.85
CA PRO A 12 -15.00 -21.56 0.21
C PRO A 12 -15.22 -20.20 -0.49
N VAL A 13 -14.17 -19.40 -0.63
CA VAL A 13 -14.22 -18.05 -1.17
C VAL A 13 -13.15 -17.84 -2.25
N ALA A 14 -13.45 -16.93 -3.18
CA ALA A 14 -12.45 -16.41 -4.10
C ALA A 14 -11.36 -15.67 -3.31
N ARG A 15 -10.13 -15.69 -3.83
CA ARG A 15 -8.98 -15.06 -3.19
C ARG A 15 -7.97 -14.61 -4.24
N VAL A 16 -7.08 -13.72 -3.82
CA VAL A 16 -5.91 -13.29 -4.59
C VAL A 16 -4.68 -13.41 -3.70
N LEU A 17 -3.56 -13.85 -4.27
CA LEU A 17 -2.26 -13.83 -3.62
C LEU A 17 -1.40 -12.75 -4.25
N TRP A 18 -0.61 -12.07 -3.43
CA TRP A 18 0.36 -11.09 -3.90
C TRP A 18 1.53 -11.01 -2.92
N LYS A 19 2.63 -10.40 -3.37
CA LYS A 19 3.78 -10.05 -2.53
C LYS A 19 3.87 -8.53 -2.49
N PRO A 20 3.65 -7.89 -1.34
CA PRO A 20 3.80 -6.44 -1.24
C PRO A 20 5.27 -6.06 -1.44
N GLN A 21 5.48 -4.88 -2.01
CA GLN A 21 6.80 -4.28 -2.09
C GLN A 21 7.10 -3.45 -0.83
N PRO A 22 8.38 -3.24 -0.46
CA PRO A 22 9.55 -3.90 -1.05
C PRO A 22 9.65 -5.38 -0.62
N ASP A 23 9.09 -5.69 0.55
CA ASP A 23 8.95 -7.04 1.09
C ASP A 23 7.79 -7.06 2.11
N MET A 24 7.40 -8.25 2.57
CA MET A 24 6.27 -8.41 3.51
C MET A 24 6.49 -7.70 4.84
N ALA A 25 7.69 -7.74 5.41
CA ALA A 25 7.96 -7.15 6.72
C ALA A 25 7.96 -5.62 6.61
N THR A 26 8.66 -5.08 5.63
CA THR A 26 8.76 -3.63 5.40
C THR A 26 7.43 -3.04 4.96
N GLY A 27 6.76 -3.64 3.97
CA GLY A 27 5.48 -3.13 3.45
C GLY A 27 4.38 -3.16 4.51
N CYS A 28 4.31 -4.23 5.31
CA CYS A 28 3.34 -4.33 6.42
C CYS A 28 3.65 -3.30 7.52
N ALA A 29 4.91 -3.17 7.93
CA ALA A 29 5.29 -2.17 8.94
C ALA A 29 5.01 -0.74 8.48
N ALA A 30 5.30 -0.42 7.21
CA ALA A 30 4.99 0.87 6.61
C ALA A 30 3.49 1.17 6.64
N TRP A 31 2.66 0.19 6.26
CA TRP A 31 1.20 0.32 6.28
C TRP A 31 0.65 0.58 7.68
N ILE A 32 1.14 -0.17 8.68
CA ILE A 32 0.75 0.01 10.09
C ILE A 32 1.18 1.39 10.60
N LEU A 33 2.39 1.84 10.27
CA LEU A 33 2.89 3.17 10.67
C LEU A 33 2.06 4.30 10.07
N ALA A 34 1.63 4.16 8.82
CA ALA A 34 0.75 5.12 8.14
C ALA A 34 -0.72 5.01 8.57
N GLY A 35 -1.07 4.06 9.45
CA GLY A 35 -2.45 3.87 9.92
C GLY A 35 -3.40 3.29 8.87
N GLY A 36 -2.88 2.56 7.88
CA GLY A 36 -3.68 2.01 6.78
C GLY A 36 -4.73 1.00 7.24
N ALA A 37 -5.90 0.99 6.58
CA ALA A 37 -7.02 0.10 6.90
C ALA A 37 -6.76 -1.38 6.51
N HIS A 38 -7.54 -2.29 7.08
CA HIS A 38 -7.55 -3.71 6.67
C HIS A 38 -8.39 -3.95 5.40
N HIS A 39 -9.37 -3.09 5.14
CA HIS A 39 -10.10 -3.06 3.88
C HIS A 39 -9.33 -2.21 2.86
N THR A 40 -9.19 -2.74 1.65
CA THR A 40 -8.48 -2.07 0.55
C THR A 40 -9.25 -2.23 -0.75
N VAL A 41 -8.93 -1.39 -1.73
CA VAL A 41 -9.33 -1.57 -3.12
C VAL A 41 -8.13 -2.16 -3.87
N PHE A 42 -8.30 -3.34 -4.46
CA PHE A 42 -7.28 -3.99 -5.28
C PHE A 42 -7.52 -3.69 -6.76
N SER A 43 -6.48 -3.25 -7.48
CA SER A 43 -6.56 -2.96 -8.92
C SER A 43 -5.37 -3.55 -9.68
N GLN A 44 -5.64 -4.04 -10.89
CA GLN A 44 -4.61 -4.45 -11.85
C GLN A 44 -4.49 -3.47 -13.04
N ASN A 45 -5.40 -2.50 -13.12
CA ASN A 45 -5.53 -1.58 -14.25
C ASN A 45 -5.05 -0.16 -13.92
N LEU A 46 -5.05 0.22 -12.63
CA LEU A 46 -4.62 1.54 -12.19
C LEU A 46 -3.14 1.52 -11.82
N THR A 47 -2.42 2.59 -12.15
CA THR A 47 -1.05 2.86 -11.72
C THR A 47 -1.04 3.74 -10.46
N THR A 48 0.12 3.85 -9.81
CA THR A 48 0.30 4.76 -8.68
C THR A 48 0.10 6.22 -9.09
N GLU A 49 0.55 6.61 -10.28
CA GLU A 49 0.40 7.95 -10.86
C GLU A 49 -1.07 8.41 -10.88
N TYR A 50 -2.02 7.52 -11.22
CA TYR A 50 -3.43 7.87 -11.20
C TYR A 50 -3.96 8.18 -9.79
N ILE A 51 -3.38 7.59 -8.75
CA ILE A 51 -3.74 7.86 -7.36
C ILE A 51 -3.04 9.12 -6.84
N GLU A 52 -1.82 9.40 -7.31
CA GLU A 52 -1.11 10.66 -7.08
C GLU A 52 -1.91 11.85 -7.64
N ASP A 53 -2.30 11.77 -8.92
CA ASP A 53 -3.15 12.79 -9.57
C ASP A 53 -4.46 13.00 -8.80
N LEU A 54 -5.10 11.92 -8.37
CA LEU A 54 -6.34 11.99 -7.59
C LEU A 54 -6.12 12.70 -6.25
N ALA A 55 -5.07 12.34 -5.52
CA ALA A 55 -4.75 12.97 -4.23
C ALA A 55 -4.49 14.48 -4.40
N ASP A 56 -3.77 14.87 -5.45
CA ASP A 56 -3.50 16.26 -5.80
C ASP A 56 -4.78 17.03 -6.15
N MET A 57 -5.68 16.43 -6.95
CA MET A 57 -6.97 17.02 -7.30
C MET A 57 -7.84 17.31 -6.08
N PHE A 58 -7.77 16.45 -5.06
CA PHE A 58 -8.55 16.60 -3.82
C PHE A 58 -7.78 17.32 -2.71
N GLY A 59 -6.51 17.64 -2.91
CA GLY A 59 -5.65 18.28 -1.91
C GLY A 59 -5.47 17.43 -0.64
N VAL A 60 -5.37 16.11 -0.78
CA VAL A 60 -5.21 15.18 0.35
C VAL A 60 -3.83 14.56 0.37
N GLU A 61 -3.35 14.18 1.56
CA GLU A 61 -2.08 13.47 1.69
C GLU A 61 -2.12 12.12 0.96
N LEU A 62 -1.03 11.81 0.25
CA LEU A 62 -0.75 10.48 -0.27
C LEU A 62 0.59 9.95 0.26
N VAL A 63 0.57 8.71 0.72
CA VAL A 63 1.75 7.95 1.14
C VAL A 63 1.93 6.75 0.21
N VAL A 64 3.06 6.70 -0.49
CA VAL A 64 3.36 5.61 -1.44
C VAL A 64 4.30 4.59 -0.80
N ILE A 65 3.85 3.33 -0.74
CA ILE A 65 4.67 2.19 -0.30
C ILE A 65 5.00 1.33 -1.54
N ASN A 66 6.28 1.29 -1.92
CA ASN A 66 6.77 0.60 -3.11
C ASN A 66 8.17 0.00 -2.88
N LYS A 67 8.83 -0.46 -3.95
CA LYS A 67 10.16 -1.08 -3.91
C LYS A 67 11.27 -0.19 -3.30
N ASP A 68 11.11 1.13 -3.30
CA ASP A 68 12.10 2.10 -2.85
C ASP A 68 11.84 2.57 -1.40
N THR A 69 10.75 2.09 -0.78
CA THR A 69 10.36 2.46 0.58
C THR A 69 11.39 2.00 1.61
N GLN A 70 11.90 2.95 2.39
CA GLN A 70 12.68 2.69 3.59
C GLN A 70 11.95 3.24 4.82
N LEU A 71 11.73 2.41 5.84
CA LEU A 71 10.94 2.79 7.02
C LEU A 71 11.45 4.06 7.74
N ARG A 72 12.76 4.32 7.69
CA ARG A 72 13.34 5.54 8.26
C ARG A 72 12.87 6.79 7.52
N ASN A 73 12.82 6.75 6.19
CA ASN A 73 12.41 7.87 5.35
C ASN A 73 10.91 8.09 5.46
N LEU A 74 10.12 7.01 5.36
CA LEU A 74 8.66 7.04 5.52
C LEU A 74 8.24 7.69 6.85
N LYS A 75 8.89 7.35 7.97
CA LYS A 75 8.59 7.96 9.27
C LYS A 75 8.84 9.47 9.30
N ASN A 76 9.78 9.97 8.51
CA ASN A 76 10.03 11.40 8.40
C ASN A 76 9.01 12.05 7.46
N GLU A 77 8.69 11.43 6.32
CA GLU A 77 7.63 11.86 5.40
C GLU A 77 6.31 12.06 6.13
N LEU A 78 5.84 11.06 6.88
CA LEU A 78 4.61 11.16 7.68
C LEU A 78 4.62 12.35 8.66
N ARG A 79 5.77 12.62 9.32
CA ARG A 79 5.89 13.75 10.25
C ARG A 79 5.87 15.10 9.55
N TRP A 80 6.46 15.19 8.35
CA TRP A 80 6.48 16.42 7.57
C TRP A 80 5.11 16.68 6.95
N ASN A 81 4.47 15.65 6.41
CA ASN A 81 3.14 15.72 5.81
C ASN A 81 2.08 16.11 6.85
N GLU A 82 2.12 15.56 8.06
CA GLU A 82 1.22 15.94 9.17
C GLU A 82 1.24 17.45 9.48
N VAL A 83 2.36 18.14 9.21
CA VAL A 83 2.45 19.60 9.35
C VAL A 83 1.96 20.31 8.08
N ALA A 84 2.24 19.76 6.90
CA ALA A 84 1.88 20.36 5.61
C ALA A 84 0.38 20.26 5.29
N PHE A 85 -0.30 19.19 5.70
CA PHE A 85 -1.71 18.89 5.41
C PHE A 85 -2.64 19.17 6.61
N LYS A 86 -2.19 20.01 7.55
CA LYS A 86 -2.93 20.37 8.77
C LYS A 86 -3.88 21.55 8.58
#